data_AF-A0A9X5U1W0-F1
#
_entry.id   AF-A0A9X5U1W0-F1
#
_cell.length_a   1.000
_cell.length_b   1.000
_cell.length_c   1.000
_cell.angle_alpha   90.00
_cell.angle_beta   90.00
_cell.angle_gamma   90.00
#
_symmetry.space_group_name_H-M   'P 1'
#
loop_
_entity.id
_entity.type
_entity.pdbx_description
1 polymer ?
#
loop_
_entity_poly.entity_id
_entity_poly.type
_entity_poly.pdbx_seq_one_letter_code
_entity_poly.pdbx_strand_id
1 'polypeptide(L)'
;MRSVEMIVEFPIEDANLPMPHLLGLANAAFVEEVERQGLLLMSPPSPSVMHARRIVEVRASVVEKPDWAPPTPSAPTFECPNCGTTIFAAGDTEQEEAEK
;
A
#
# COMPACT_ATOMS: atom_id res chain seq x y z
N MET A 1 -13.79 -13.95 -3.72
CA MET A 1 -12.51 -14.34 -3.08
C MET A 1 -12.80 -14.70 -1.64
N ARG A 2 -12.34 -15.87 -1.16
CA ARG A 2 -12.46 -16.26 0.24
C ARG A 2 -11.34 -15.56 1.00
N SER A 3 -11.67 -14.81 2.05
CA SER A 3 -10.64 -14.23 2.92
C SER A 3 -10.17 -15.25 3.95
N VAL A 4 -8.89 -15.17 4.30
CA VAL A 4 -8.24 -15.99 5.33
C VAL A 4 -7.67 -15.08 6.42
N GLU A 5 -7.54 -15.60 7.64
CA GLU A 5 -6.88 -14.87 8.73
C GLU A 5 -5.36 -15.06 8.60
N MET A 6 -4.62 -13.95 8.57
CA MET A 6 -3.17 -13.92 8.65
C MET A 6 -2.75 -13.42 10.02
N ILE A 7 -1.79 -14.10 10.63
CA ILE A 7 -1.26 -13.82 11.96
C ILE A 7 0.27 -13.81 11.87
N VAL A 8 0.90 -12.72 12.32
CA VAL A 8 2.37 -12.59 12.36
C VAL A 8 2.80 -12.09 13.74
N GLU A 9 3.86 -12.69 14.28
CA GLU A 9 4.46 -12.30 15.55
C GLU A 9 5.71 -11.43 15.31
N PHE A 10 5.75 -10.25 15.92
CA PHE A 10 6.89 -9.33 15.85
C PHE A 10 7.57 -9.24 17.23
N PRO A 11 8.88 -9.45 17.33
CA PRO A 11 9.60 -9.29 18.59
C PRO A 11 9.65 -7.82 19.04
N ILE A 12 9.51 -7.60 20.34
CA ILE A 12 9.77 -6.31 20.99
C ILE A 12 11.25 -6.27 21.33
N GLU A 13 12.04 -5.71 20.40
CA GLU A 13 13.49 -5.61 20.55
C GLU A 13 13.91 -4.37 21.35
N ASP A 14 13.26 -3.23 21.12
CA ASP A 14 13.56 -1.98 21.82
C ASP A 14 12.62 -1.75 23.00
N ALA A 15 13.13 -1.99 24.20
CA ALA A 15 12.40 -1.77 25.45
C ALA A 15 12.24 -0.27 25.82
N ASN A 16 12.89 0.64 25.10
CA ASN A 16 12.82 2.08 25.37
C ASN A 16 11.68 2.76 24.61
N LEU A 17 11.10 2.09 23.61
CA LEU A 17 9.96 2.62 22.89
C LEU A 17 8.68 2.48 23.71
N PRO A 18 7.87 3.55 23.84
CA PRO A 18 6.54 3.43 24.44
C PRO A 18 5.67 2.44 23.66
N MET A 19 4.81 1.71 24.37
CA MET A 19 3.94 0.69 23.77
C MET A 19 3.23 1.12 22.47
N PRO A 20 2.65 2.34 22.35
CA PRO A 20 2.03 2.78 21.09
C PRO A 20 2.98 2.77 19.87
N HIS A 21 4.27 3.08 20.07
CA HIS A 21 5.26 3.07 18.99
C HIS A 21 5.60 1.65 18.57
N LEU A 22 5.74 0.74 19.54
CA LEU A 22 5.93 -0.70 19.27
C LEU A 22 4.75 -1.28 18.47
N LEU A 23 3.52 -0.92 18.84
CA LEU A 23 2.32 -1.30 18.09
C LEU A 23 2.31 -0.72 16.68
N GLY A 24 2.72 0.53 16.51
CA GLY A 24 2.86 1.18 15.21
C GLY A 24 3.86 0.47 14.30
N LEU A 25 5.04 0.12 14.84
CA LEU A 25 6.07 -0.62 14.11
C LEU A 25 5.59 -2.03 13.70
N ALA A 26 4.96 -2.76 14.63
CA ALA A 26 4.41 -4.09 14.33
C ALA A 26 3.32 -4.03 13.24
N ASN A 27 2.44 -3.03 13.28
CA ASN A 27 1.43 -2.84 12.24
C ASN A 27 2.05 -2.45 10.89
N ALA A 28 3.07 -1.58 10.86
CA ALA A 28 3.75 -1.21 9.62
C ALA A 28 4.44 -2.44 8.99
N ALA A 29 5.20 -3.19 9.78
CA ALA A 29 5.85 -4.42 9.34
C ALA A 29 4.85 -5.48 8.87
N PHE A 30 3.68 -5.57 9.51
CA PHE A 30 2.60 -6.44 9.05
C PHE A 30 2.06 -6.05 7.67
N VAL A 31 1.84 -4.76 7.41
CA VAL A 31 1.38 -4.28 6.10
C VAL A 31 2.42 -4.58 5.01
N GLU A 32 3.70 -4.34 5.29
CA GLU A 32 4.79 -4.66 4.38
C GLU A 32 4.85 -6.16 4.07
N GLU A 33 4.64 -7.02 5.08
CA GLU A 33 4.62 -8.47 4.90
C GLU A 33 3.43 -8.93 4.05
N VAL A 34 2.25 -8.33 4.25
CA VAL A 34 1.06 -8.60 3.42
C VAL A 34 1.34 -8.23 1.96
N GLU A 35 1.94 -7.06 1.71
CA GLU A 35 2.32 -6.64 0.35
C GLU A 35 3.38 -7.56 -0.27
N ARG A 36 4.41 -7.94 0.51
CA ARG A 36 5.47 -8.86 0.08
C ARG A 36 4.93 -10.23 -0.32
N GLN A 37 3.86 -10.69 0.31
CA GLN A 37 3.17 -11.94 -0.03
C GLN A 37 2.18 -11.79 -1.20
N GLY A 38 2.02 -10.60 -1.78
CA GLY A 38 1.05 -10.36 -2.85
C GLY A 38 -0.39 -10.49 -2.37
N LEU A 39 -0.66 -10.11 -1.13
CA LEU A 39 -1.97 -10.19 -0.51
C LEU A 39 -2.60 -8.78 -0.39
N LEU A 40 -3.92 -8.74 -0.21
CA LEU A 40 -4.68 -7.52 0.06
C LEU A 40 -5.32 -7.61 1.46
N LEU A 41 -5.21 -6.52 2.22
CA LEU A 41 -5.90 -6.35 3.50
C LEU A 41 -7.40 -6.16 3.27
N MET A 42 -8.20 -6.99 3.95
CA MET A 42 -9.66 -6.93 3.95
C MET A 42 -10.22 -6.48 5.31
N SER A 43 -9.37 -6.36 6.32
CA SER A 43 -9.73 -5.78 7.62
C SER A 43 -8.58 -4.92 8.15
N PRO A 44 -8.86 -4.00 9.09
CA PRO A 44 -7.81 -3.32 9.84
C PRO A 44 -6.92 -4.34 10.57
N PRO A 45 -5.60 -4.10 10.66
CA PRO A 45 -4.73 -4.87 11.54
C PRO A 45 -5.16 -4.76 13.01
N SER A 46 -5.18 -5.89 13.71
CA SER A 46 -5.49 -5.98 15.14
C SER A 46 -4.26 -6.48 15.90
N PRO A 47 -3.52 -5.58 16.57
CA PRO A 47 -2.35 -5.98 17.34
C PRO A 47 -2.72 -6.41 18.77
N SER A 48 -2.02 -7.42 19.28
CA SER A 48 -2.13 -7.96 20.63
C SER A 48 -0.74 -8.13 21.25
N VAL A 49 -0.55 -7.62 22.46
CA VAL A 49 0.76 -7.63 23.12
C VAL A 49 0.88 -8.82 24.06
N MET A 50 1.83 -9.70 23.78
CA MET A 50 2.18 -10.82 24.66
C MET A 50 3.44 -10.48 25.45
N HIS A 51 3.27 -9.74 26.55
CA HIS A 51 4.35 -9.24 27.40
C HIS A 51 5.34 -10.33 27.87
N ALA A 52 4.83 -11.51 28.24
CA ALA A 52 5.66 -12.62 28.72
C ALA A 52 6.65 -13.15 27.67
N ARG A 53 6.26 -13.11 26.39
CA ARG A 53 7.10 -13.52 25.25
C ARG A 53 7.84 -12.36 24.60
N ARG A 54 7.58 -11.11 25.04
CA ARG A 54 8.05 -9.88 24.40
C ARG A 54 7.76 -9.86 22.89
N ILE A 55 6.51 -10.12 22.53
CA ILE A 55 6.06 -10.04 21.12
C ILE A 55 4.78 -9.23 21.00
N VAL A 56 4.57 -8.67 19.82
CA VAL A 56 3.28 -8.17 19.33
C VAL A 56 2.79 -9.13 18.25
N GLU A 57 1.66 -9.78 18.50
CA GLU A 57 0.95 -10.57 17.48
C GLU A 57 0.02 -9.63 16.72
N VAL A 58 0.08 -9.61 15.39
CA VAL A 58 -0.81 -8.80 14.55
C VAL A 58 -1.66 -9.72 13.69
N ARG A 59 -2.98 -9.48 13.68
CA ARG A 59 -3.96 -10.25 12.92
C ARG A 59 -4.70 -9.39 11.90
N ALA A 60 -4.97 -9.93 10.72
CA ALA A 60 -5.92 -9.34 9.79
C ALA A 60 -6.52 -10.38 8.84
N SER A 61 -7.69 -10.06 8.29
CA SER A 61 -8.28 -10.78 7.16
C SER A 61 -7.58 -10.34 5.87
N VAL A 62 -7.10 -11.30 5.09
CA VAL A 62 -6.41 -11.08 3.81
C VAL A 62 -7.00 -11.92 2.69
N VAL A 63 -6.80 -11.48 1.45
CA VAL A 63 -7.10 -12.24 0.23
C VAL A 63 -5.92 -12.19 -0.72
N GLU A 64 -5.79 -13.18 -1.59
CA GLU A 64 -4.85 -13.10 -2.71
C GLU A 64 -5.14 -11.86 -3.56
N LYS A 65 -4.09 -11.10 -3.89
CA LYS A 65 -4.22 -9.99 -4.83
C LYS A 65 -4.59 -10.59 -6.19
N PRO A 66 -5.66 -10.11 -6.84
CA PRO A 66 -6.02 -10.60 -8.15
C PRO A 66 -4.89 -10.35 -9.17
N ASP A 67 -4.68 -11.31 -10.07
CA ASP A 67 -3.67 -11.21 -11.14
C ASP A 67 -3.99 -10.13 -12.20
N TRP A 68 -5.16 -9.50 -12.13
CA TRP A 68 -5.49 -8.41 -13.05
C TRP A 68 -4.83 -7.12 -12.55
N ALA A 69 -3.90 -6.59 -13.35
CA ALA A 69 -3.49 -5.21 -13.22
C ALA A 69 -4.65 -4.32 -13.70
N PRO A 70 -5.00 -3.23 -12.99
CA PRO A 70 -5.83 -2.21 -13.56
C PRO A 70 -5.21 -1.75 -14.88
N PRO A 71 -6.00 -1.58 -15.95
CA PRO A 71 -5.48 -0.95 -17.14
C PRO A 71 -4.87 0.38 -16.72
N THR A 72 -3.63 0.65 -17.14
CA THR A 72 -3.01 1.96 -16.93
C THR A 72 -3.99 3.00 -17.49
N PRO A 73 -4.50 3.93 -16.68
CA PRO A 73 -5.43 4.92 -17.19
C PRO A 73 -4.71 5.69 -18.30
N SER A 74 -5.41 5.88 -19.43
CA SER A 74 -4.91 6.76 -20.48
C SER A 74 -4.58 8.11 -19.85
N ALA A 75 -3.42 8.65 -20.17
CA ALA A 75 -3.00 9.89 -19.56
C ALA A 75 -4.01 11.01 -19.88
N PRO A 76 -4.33 11.87 -18.91
CA PRO A 76 -5.40 12.85 -19.08
C PRO A 76 -5.03 13.89 -20.13
N THR A 77 -5.96 14.13 -21.04
CA THR A 77 -5.95 15.25 -21.97
C THR A 77 -6.79 16.38 -21.40
N PHE A 78 -6.23 17.57 -21.32
CA PHE A 78 -6.94 18.77 -20.87
C PHE A 78 -7.32 19.61 -22.09
N GLU A 79 -8.62 19.87 -22.26
CA GLU A 79 -9.17 20.61 -23.39
C GLU A 79 -9.76 21.96 -22.94
N CYS A 80 -9.68 22.97 -23.80
CA CYS A 80 -10.33 24.25 -23.58
C CYS A 80 -11.86 24.08 -23.69
N PRO A 81 -12.64 24.41 -22.66
CA PRO A 81 -14.10 24.23 -22.67
C PRO A 81 -14.83 25.12 -23.67
N ASN A 82 -14.17 26.16 -24.22
CA ASN A 82 -14.77 27.09 -25.17
C ASN A 82 -14.57 26.70 -26.64
N CYS A 83 -13.45 26.03 -26.98
CA CYS A 83 -13.10 25.72 -28.38
C CYS A 83 -12.67 24.27 -28.62
N GLY A 84 -12.59 23.44 -27.58
CA GLY A 84 -12.17 22.02 -27.69
C GLY A 84 -10.70 21.82 -28.04
N THR A 85 -9.89 22.88 -28.10
CA THR A 85 -8.45 22.77 -28.35
C THR A 85 -7.75 22.13 -27.15
N THR A 86 -6.95 21.10 -27.40
CA THR A 86 -6.06 20.50 -26.39
C THR A 86 -5.08 21.54 -25.85
N ILE A 87 -5.09 21.73 -24.54
CA ILE A 87 -4.18 22.62 -23.81
C ILE A 87 -2.89 21.86 -23.47
N PHE A 88 -3.04 20.65 -22.95
CA PHE A 88 -1.94 19.77 -22.56
C PHE A 88 -2.43 18.32 -22.47
N ALA A 89 -1.61 17.38 -22.91
CA ALA A 89 -1.79 15.96 -22.65
C ALA A 89 -0.68 15.50 -21.70
N ALA A 90 -1.06 14.97 -20.54
CA ALA A 90 -0.08 14.36 -19.65
C ALA A 90 0.59 13.20 -20.39
N GLY A 91 1.91 13.13 -20.40
CA GLY A 91 2.65 12.06 -21.10
C GLY A 91 3.22 12.46 -22.47
N ASP A 92 2.90 13.63 -23.00
CA ASP A 92 3.68 14.22 -24.09
C ASP A 92 5.00 14.76 -23.49
N THR A 93 6.09 14.01 -23.62
CA THR A 93 7.44 14.57 -23.54
C THR A 93 7.59 15.54 -24.71
N GLU A 94 7.74 16.83 -24.40
CA GLU A 94 8.07 17.88 -25.35
C GLU A 94 9.20 17.42 -26.29
N GLN A 95 8.85 17.06 -27.53
CA GLN A 95 9.78 17.08 -28.65
C GLN A 95 9.69 18.47 -29.28
N GLU A 96 10.21 19.47 -28.58
CA GLU A 96 10.87 20.60 -29.23
C GLU A 96 12.34 20.18 -29.36
N GLU A 97 13.05 20.24 -30.49
CA GLU A 97 13.01 21.24 -31.55
C GLU A 97 13.26 20.57 -32.91
N ALA A 98 12.47 20.99 -33.90
CA ALA A 98 12.74 20.73 -35.30
C ALA A 98 14.01 21.49 -35.73
N GLU A 99 15.00 20.70 -36.13
CA GLU A 99 15.92 20.89 -37.27
C GLU A 99 15.82 22.25 -37.98
N LYS A 100 16.92 23.02 -37.92
CA LYS A 100 17.20 24.14 -38.82
C LYS A 100 18.55 23.95 -39.48
#